data_AF-A0A7C9DCI0-F1
#
_entry.id   AF-A0A7C9DCI0-F1
#
_cell.length_a   1.000
_cell.length_b   1.000
_cell.length_c   1.000
_cell.angle_alpha   90.00
_cell.angle_beta   90.00
_cell.angle_gamma   90.00
#
_symmetry.space_group_name_H-M   'P 1'
#
loop_
_entity.id
_entity.type
_entity.pdbx_description
1 polymer ?
#
loop_
_entity_poly.entity_id
_entity_poly.type
_entity_poly.pdbx_seq_one_letter_code
_entity_poly.pdbx_strand_id
1 'polypeptide(L)'
;KMKETAKATGIEGRIVNLSSIAHLHTYNGGIRFYNINDKASYSDKKAYGQSKLANILHANELSRRLKKEGANITVNAVHPGIIMTNLMKHSYLLMRLLQLITGP
;
A
#
# COMPACT_ATOMS: atom_id res chain seq x y z
N LYS A 1 7.41 -0.28 -22.54
CA LYS A 1 6.39 0.79 -22.69
C LYS A 1 6.68 2.03 -21.84
N MET A 2 6.36 2.10 -20.53
CA MET A 2 6.52 3.37 -19.77
C MET A 2 7.95 3.95 -19.80
N LYS A 3 8.98 3.11 -19.63
CA LYS A 3 10.40 3.52 -19.73
C LYS A 3 10.75 4.09 -21.11
N GLU A 4 10.29 3.44 -22.18
CA GLU A 4 10.53 3.88 -23.56
C GLU A 4 9.83 5.20 -23.84
N THR A 5 8.56 5.34 -23.43
CA THR A 5 7.81 6.58 -23.59
C THR A 5 8.46 7.74 -22.86
N ALA A 6 8.82 7.56 -21.57
CA ALA A 6 9.48 8.60 -20.80
C ALA A 6 10.84 9.01 -21.40
N LYS A 7 11.59 8.06 -21.98
CA LYS A 7 12.83 8.33 -22.70
C LYS A 7 12.60 9.08 -24.01
N ALA A 8 11.59 8.69 -24.79
CA ALA A 8 11.31 9.27 -26.11
C ALA A 8 10.72 10.69 -26.02
N THR A 9 9.90 10.96 -25.01
CA THR A 9 9.22 12.27 -24.86
C THR A 9 9.95 13.22 -23.94
N GLY A 10 10.87 12.74 -23.09
CA GLY A 10 11.49 13.53 -22.02
C GLY A 10 10.56 13.84 -20.84
N ILE A 11 9.30 13.39 -20.88
CA ILE A 11 8.31 13.59 -19.82
C ILE A 11 8.45 12.50 -18.76
N GLU A 12 8.52 12.88 -17.49
CA GLU A 12 8.60 11.95 -16.36
C GLU A 12 7.33 11.08 -16.25
N GLY A 13 7.51 9.76 -16.20
CA GLY A 13 6.43 8.82 -15.88
C GLY A 13 6.16 8.77 -14.38
N ARG A 14 4.91 8.57 -13.96
CA ARG A 14 4.56 8.44 -12.53
C ARG A 14 3.73 7.19 -12.28
N ILE A 15 4.11 6.45 -11.25
CA ILE A 15 3.36 5.31 -10.72
C ILE A 15 2.93 5.64 -9.29
N VAL A 16 1.64 5.53 -9.00
CA VAL A 16 1.07 5.81 -7.69
C VAL A 16 0.34 4.59 -7.16
N ASN A 17 0.85 4.03 -6.06
CA ASN A 17 0.24 2.91 -5.36
C ASN A 17 -0.66 3.42 -4.23
N LEU A 18 -1.95 3.05 -4.25
CA LEU A 18 -2.88 3.40 -3.18
C LEU A 18 -2.78 2.45 -1.99
N SER A 19 -2.17 2.92 -0.91
CA SER A 19 -2.12 2.26 0.39
C SER A 19 -3.27 2.71 1.31
N SER A 20 -3.16 2.47 2.61
CA SER A 20 -4.13 2.80 3.66
C SER A 20 -3.42 2.79 5.00
N ILE A 21 -3.92 3.52 6.01
CA ILE A 21 -3.44 3.43 7.40
C ILE A 21 -3.49 1.98 7.96
N ALA A 22 -4.32 1.13 7.36
CA ALA A 22 -4.36 -0.30 7.67
C ALA A 22 -3.01 -1.02 7.50
N HIS A 23 -2.04 -0.46 6.77
CA HIS A 23 -0.69 -1.03 6.64
C HIS A 23 0.04 -1.18 7.98
N LEU A 24 -0.38 -0.46 9.03
CA LEU A 24 0.12 -0.60 10.41
C LEU A 24 -0.46 -1.82 11.14
N HIS A 25 -1.54 -2.41 10.62
CA HIS A 25 -2.30 -3.48 11.24
C HIS A 25 -2.20 -4.77 10.40
N THR A 26 -1.01 -5.39 10.41
CA THR A 26 -0.74 -6.62 9.66
C THR A 26 -0.70 -7.85 10.57
N TYR A 27 -0.37 -9.01 10.01
CA TYR A 27 0.10 -10.13 10.80
C TYR A 27 1.42 -9.79 11.52
N ASN A 28 1.74 -10.54 12.58
CA ASN A 28 3.02 -10.42 13.26
C ASN A 28 4.16 -10.65 12.25
N GLY A 29 5.14 -9.76 12.24
CA GLY A 29 6.25 -9.80 11.28
C GLY A 29 5.95 -9.18 9.90
N GLY A 30 4.78 -8.57 9.69
CA GLY A 30 4.49 -7.85 8.45
C GLY A 30 4.01 -8.77 7.32
N ILE A 31 4.83 -8.91 6.28
CA ILE A 31 4.51 -9.73 5.10
C ILE A 31 4.81 -11.20 5.39
N ARG A 32 3.78 -12.05 5.34
CA ARG A 32 3.91 -13.50 5.45
C ARG A 32 4.28 -14.14 4.10
N PHE A 33 5.51 -13.96 3.64
CA PHE A 33 5.95 -14.44 2.32
C PHE A 33 5.68 -15.93 2.05
N TYR A 34 5.89 -16.79 3.05
CA TYR A 34 5.68 -18.24 2.90
C TYR A 34 4.21 -18.67 3.05
N ASN A 35 3.38 -17.84 3.66
CA ASN A 35 2.01 -18.17 4.04
C ASN A 35 1.02 -17.08 3.61
N ILE A 36 1.25 -16.46 2.45
CA ILE A 36 0.58 -15.21 2.04
C ILE A 36 -0.94 -15.37 1.89
N ASN A 37 -1.40 -16.57 1.53
CA ASN A 37 -2.80 -16.93 1.28
C ASN A 37 -3.27 -18.09 2.18
N ASP A 38 -2.67 -18.25 3.36
CA ASP A 38 -3.07 -19.28 4.31
C ASP A 38 -4.51 -19.02 4.80
N LYS A 39 -5.42 -19.94 4.46
CA LYS A 39 -6.85 -19.85 4.80
C LYS A 39 -7.10 -20.13 6.28
N ALA A 40 -6.29 -20.96 6.92
CA ALA A 40 -6.52 -21.39 8.31
C ALA A 40 -6.28 -20.25 9.31
N SER A 41 -5.39 -19.32 8.98
CA SER A 41 -5.05 -18.16 9.82
C SER A 41 -5.54 -16.84 9.23
N TYR A 42 -6.47 -16.88 8.28
CA TYR A 42 -6.97 -15.70 7.60
C TYR A 42 -7.73 -14.79 8.56
N SER A 43 -7.32 -13.52 8.59
CA SER A 43 -8.11 -12.42 9.14
C SER A 43 -8.26 -11.37 8.05
N ASP A 44 -9.49 -11.01 7.74
CA ASP A 44 -9.85 -9.99 6.76
C ASP A 44 -9.09 -8.67 6.97
N LYS A 45 -9.08 -8.16 8.21
CA LYS A 45 -8.39 -6.92 8.58
C LYS A 45 -6.87 -7.03 8.42
N LYS A 46 -6.27 -8.12 8.92
CA LYS A 46 -4.80 -8.32 8.83
C LYS A 46 -4.35 -8.59 7.41
N ALA A 47 -5.12 -9.34 6.63
CA ALA A 47 -4.86 -9.59 5.22
C ALA A 47 -4.96 -8.29 4.40
N TYR A 48 -5.97 -7.47 4.67
CA TYR A 48 -6.07 -6.14 4.08
C TYR A 48 -4.87 -5.26 4.46
N GLY A 49 -4.53 -5.18 5.75
CA GLY A 49 -3.35 -4.44 6.20
C GLY A 49 -2.06 -4.90 5.52
N GLN A 50 -1.86 -6.22 5.42
CA GLN A 50 -0.73 -6.81 4.71
C GLN A 50 -0.69 -6.39 3.23
N SER A 51 -1.83 -6.37 2.53
CA SER A 51 -1.90 -5.88 1.14
C SER A 51 -1.50 -4.40 1.01
N LYS A 52 -1.85 -3.59 2.01
CA LYS A 52 -1.55 -2.15 2.02
C LYS A 52 -0.10 -1.87 2.38
N LEU A 53 0.49 -2.70 3.25
CA LEU A 53 1.94 -2.73 3.47
C LEU A 53 2.68 -3.15 2.20
N ALA A 54 2.20 -4.18 1.49
CA ALA A 54 2.80 -4.63 0.24
C ALA A 54 2.82 -3.52 -0.83
N ASN A 55 1.78 -2.69 -0.91
CA ASN A 55 1.77 -1.54 -1.83
C ASN A 55 2.89 -0.53 -1.55
N ILE A 56 3.22 -0.29 -0.28
CA ILE A 56 4.32 0.61 0.14
C ILE A 56 5.67 -0.02 -0.21
N LEU A 57 5.89 -1.28 0.19
CA LEU A 57 7.13 -2.00 -0.08
C LEU A 57 7.39 -2.13 -1.59
N HIS A 58 6.34 -2.41 -2.37
CA HIS A 58 6.41 -2.46 -3.82
C HIS A 58 6.81 -1.11 -4.42
N ALA A 59 6.22 0.01 -3.96
CA ALA A 59 6.58 1.33 -4.44
C ALA A 59 8.06 1.66 -4.17
N ASN A 60 8.52 1.38 -2.95
CA ASN A 60 9.92 1.61 -2.54
C ASN A 60 10.90 0.79 -3.38
N GLU A 61 10.66 -0.51 -3.51
CA GLU A 61 11.55 -1.41 -4.25
C GLU A 61 11.53 -1.12 -5.76
N LEU A 62 10.36 -0.83 -6.33
CA LEU A 62 10.25 -0.45 -7.74
C LEU A 62 10.96 0.88 -8.01
N SER A 63 10.79 1.89 -7.14
CA SER A 63 11.51 3.16 -7.21
C SER A 63 13.02 2.94 -7.22
N ARG A 64 13.52 2.11 -6.29
CA ARG A 64 14.95 1.76 -6.19
C ARG A 64 15.47 1.11 -7.48
N ARG A 65 14.72 0.16 -8.05
CA ARG A 65 15.10 -0.52 -9.31
C ARG A 65 15.11 0.44 -10.50
N LEU A 66 14.06 1.24 -10.67
CA LEU A 66 13.95 2.19 -11.78
C LEU A 66 15.03 3.28 -11.70
N LYS A 67 15.36 3.75 -10.50
CA LYS A 67 16.49 4.66 -10.28
C LYS A 67 17.82 4.03 -10.69
N LYS A 68 18.06 2.75 -10.33
CA LYS A 68 19.27 2.01 -10.74
C LYS A 68 19.37 1.87 -12.26
N GLU A 69 18.24 1.78 -12.95
CA GLU A 69 18.17 1.71 -14.42
C GLU A 69 18.25 3.07 -15.11
N GLY A 70 18.30 4.18 -14.35
CA GLY A 70 18.27 5.54 -14.91
C GLY A 70 16.95 5.89 -15.59
N ALA A 71 15.85 5.20 -15.23
CA ALA A 71 14.54 5.48 -15.80
C ALA A 71 13.99 6.80 -15.25
N ASN A 72 13.49 7.66 -16.14
CA ASN A 72 12.78 8.90 -15.78
C ASN A 72 11.34 8.61 -15.30
N ILE A 73 11.24 7.87 -14.21
CA ILE A 73 9.97 7.43 -13.62
C ILE A 73 10.03 7.55 -12.10
N THR A 74 9.03 8.20 -11.51
CA THR A 74 8.82 8.24 -10.05
C THR A 74 7.78 7.21 -9.62
N VAL A 75 7.99 6.62 -8.45
CA VAL A 75 7.05 5.65 -7.85
C VAL A 75 6.80 6.04 -6.41
N ASN A 76 5.53 6.26 -6.08
CA ASN A 76 5.11 6.71 -4.75
C ASN A 76 3.97 5.82 -4.24
N ALA A 77 3.89 5.67 -2.92
CA ALA A 77 2.73 5.11 -2.25
C ALA A 77 2.03 6.20 -1.44
N VAL A 78 0.71 6.24 -1.49
CA VAL A 78 -0.11 7.22 -0.76
C VAL A 78 -1.17 6.50 0.06
N HIS A 79 -1.37 6.92 1.32
CA HIS A 79 -2.55 6.52 2.08
C HIS A 79 -3.43 7.76 2.33
N PRO A 80 -4.74 7.71 2.07
CA PRO A 80 -5.62 8.86 2.27
C PRO A 80 -6.12 8.99 3.73
N GLY A 81 -5.54 8.23 4.67
CA GLY A 81 -5.98 8.19 6.07
C GLY A 81 -7.11 7.18 6.30
N ILE A 82 -8.00 7.49 7.25
CA ILE A 82 -9.15 6.64 7.57
C ILE A 82 -10.29 6.96 6.61
N ILE A 83 -10.60 6.01 5.74
CA ILE A 83 -11.79 6.04 4.91
C ILE A 83 -12.66 4.84 5.28
N MET A 84 -13.98 5.05 5.37
CA MET A 84 -14.95 3.99 5.62
C MET A 84 -15.05 3.08 4.39
N THR A 85 -14.24 2.02 4.38
CA THR A 85 -14.32 0.96 3.38
C THR A 85 -15.34 -0.09 3.81
N ASN A 86 -15.84 -0.89 2.87
CA ASN A 86 -16.77 -2.00 3.17
C ASN A 86 -16.24 -3.00 4.21
N LEU A 87 -14.91 -3.08 4.39
CA LEU A 87 -14.27 -3.88 5.46
C LEU A 87 -14.60 -3.40 6.87
N MET A 88 -14.90 -2.11 7.05
CA MET A 88 -15.22 -1.53 8.35
C MET A 88 -16.72 -1.48 8.64
N LYS A 89 -17.58 -2.02 7.75
CA LYS A 89 -19.05 -1.89 7.81
C LYS A 89 -19.66 -2.41 9.12
N HIS A 90 -18.99 -3.36 9.79
CA HIS A 90 -19.40 -3.92 11.09
C HIS A 90 -18.48 -3.54 12.26
N SER A 91 -17.55 -2.58 12.07
CA SER A 91 -16.57 -2.15 13.09
C SER A 91 -16.72 -0.67 13.43
N TYR A 92 -17.97 -0.22 13.57
CA TYR A 92 -18.34 1.19 13.77
C TYR A 92 -17.65 1.84 14.99
N LEU A 93 -17.56 1.11 16.12
CA LEU A 93 -16.93 1.60 17.34
C LEU A 93 -15.41 1.79 17.19
N LEU A 94 -14.74 0.85 16.52
CA LEU A 94 -13.31 0.90 16.23
C LEU A 94 -12.99 2.06 15.27
N MET A 95 -13.83 2.29 14.26
CA MET A 95 -13.68 3.42 13.34
C MET A 95 -13.83 4.76 14.05
N ARG A 96 -14.81 4.89 14.95
CA ARG A 96 -15.02 6.10 15.74
C ARG A 96 -13.84 6.42 16.64
N LEU A 97 -13.22 5.39 17.24
CA LEU A 97 -12.02 5.55 18.07
C LEU A 97 -10.79 5.95 17.23
N LEU A 98 -10.59 5.33 16.07
CA LEU A 98 -9.48 5.66 15.18
C LEU A 98 -9.62 7.08 14.60
N GLN A 99 -10.84 7.52 14.25
CA GLN A 99 -11.10 8.90 13.80
C GLN A 99 -10.85 9.96 14.88
N LEU A 100 -11.03 9.62 16.16
CA LEU A 100 -10.70 10.52 17.27
C LEU A 100 -9.19 10.71 17.47
N ILE A 101 -8.38 9.73 17.10
CA ILE A 101 -6.93 9.76 17.23
C ILE A 101 -6.25 10.35 15.98
N THR A 102 -6.89 10.24 14.81
CA THR A 102 -6.34 10.72 13.53
C THR A 102 -7.13 11.89 12.92
N GLY A 103 -8.08 12.48 13.65
CA GLY A 103 -8.65 13.78 13.29
C GLY A 103 -7.57 14.88 13.37
N PRO A 104 -7.76 16.04 12.71
CA PRO A 104 -6.79 17.13 12.78
C PRO A 104 -6.49 17.55 14.22
#